data_AF-A0A8J1U631-F1
#
_entry.id   AF-A0A8J1U631-F1
#
_cell.length_a   1.000
_cell.length_b   1.000
_cell.length_c   1.000
_cell.angle_alpha   90.00
_cell.angle_beta   90.00
_cell.angle_gamma   90.00
#
_symmetry.space_group_name_H-M   'P 1'
#
loop_
_entity.id
_entity.type
_entity.pdbx_description
1 polymer ?
#
loop_
_entity_poly.entity_id
_entity_poly.type
_entity_poly.pdbx_seq_one_letter_code
_entity_poly.pdbx_strand_id
1 'polypeptide(L)'
;MASLYITTLLLGVIGSRAVDRCVDIYDYYRMFGLDVNFKKDLCIDIVFALDRSCSIPEEDLHNEYRIIEETINGIAGFGRNKTRIGLVTFDINARVVFGFNDEATSTREGLLAKLRELKREGTAPDRCKTFTWEALKLAREDPRLFGGVDKNSDREKIIMLVTDGVPFETEKNREEMADETIAEGALNDAAGIKTMIFTLKNKQGNLPPKNIFETLVYSMRWMFQVEDALVQEFEVRVFPLLARFTCDYICNEPVDLIYVMDRSVSIEIKNIQKVKDFYKKLTVAFDCGNIRNRTHPKTSVSMISYNRNVYHHLDATDCPDGDCILDKIDAIPSTHEYFTVTNLALEEVKTIVNQFTRHGGSRGIRPVVILATDGNTWKVDATSRAPPSLSIGVADELRARGIDTVVVSVPNHRDKPGLKELEGIASHFLFDLQSELNLTSFDDLNPIAPILVKLLCEKYKPPLLVN
;
A
#
# COMPACT_ATOMS: atom_id res chain seq x y z
N MET A 1 7.18 -43.06 -49.74
CA MET A 1 7.42 -43.72 -48.43
C MET A 1 7.63 -42.59 -47.42
N ALA A 2 6.62 -41.95 -46.82
CA ALA A 2 5.47 -42.43 -46.04
C ALA A 2 5.87 -43.25 -44.79
N SER A 3 5.49 -42.71 -43.62
CA SER A 3 5.47 -43.31 -42.26
C SER A 3 6.81 -43.24 -41.49
N LEU A 4 6.92 -42.86 -40.21
CA LEU A 4 6.09 -43.23 -39.06
C LEU A 4 6.22 -42.20 -37.87
N TYR A 5 5.06 -41.86 -37.25
CA TYR A 5 4.74 -41.60 -35.82
C TYR A 5 5.50 -40.48 -35.06
N ILE A 6 4.85 -39.54 -34.36
CA ILE A 6 3.97 -39.75 -33.19
C ILE A 6 2.80 -38.75 -33.16
N THR A 7 1.60 -39.29 -32.93
CA THR A 7 0.37 -38.59 -32.55
C THR A 7 0.17 -38.64 -31.04
N THR A 8 -0.01 -37.46 -30.42
CA THR A 8 -0.73 -37.23 -29.15
C THR A 8 -1.36 -35.83 -29.25
N LEU A 9 -2.56 -35.70 -29.82
CA LEU A 9 -3.86 -35.61 -29.16
C LEU A 9 -3.94 -34.69 -27.91
N LEU A 10 -4.67 -33.58 -28.11
CA LEU A 10 -5.75 -33.04 -27.27
C LEU A 10 -5.42 -32.49 -25.86
N LEU A 11 -5.64 -31.17 -25.70
CA LEU A 11 -6.56 -30.52 -24.74
C LEU A 11 -6.05 -29.13 -24.33
N GLY A 12 -6.92 -28.11 -24.40
CA GLY A 12 -6.84 -26.99 -23.46
C GLY A 12 -6.46 -25.61 -24.00
N VAL A 13 -7.01 -25.15 -25.13
CA VAL A 13 -7.21 -23.71 -25.35
C VAL A 13 -8.44 -23.26 -24.54
N ILE A 14 -8.43 -23.46 -23.22
CA ILE A 14 -9.31 -22.83 -22.23
C ILE A 14 -8.58 -22.95 -20.88
N GLY A 15 -7.93 -21.88 -20.42
CA GLY A 15 -7.30 -21.92 -19.09
C GLY A 15 -6.19 -20.92 -18.83
N SER A 16 -6.39 -19.63 -19.07
CA SER A 16 -5.52 -18.60 -18.46
C SER A 16 -6.27 -17.30 -18.15
N ARG A 17 -7.51 -17.40 -17.65
CA ARG A 17 -8.23 -16.26 -17.07
C ARG A 17 -7.97 -16.06 -15.57
N ALA A 18 -7.05 -16.82 -14.98
CA ALA A 18 -6.55 -16.57 -13.64
C ALA A 18 -5.10 -16.06 -13.73
N VAL A 19 -4.91 -14.89 -14.33
CA VAL A 19 -3.69 -14.11 -14.09
C VAL A 19 -3.73 -13.67 -12.61
N ASP A 20 -2.58 -13.73 -11.95
CA ASP A 20 -2.42 -13.68 -10.51
C ASP A 20 -2.94 -12.38 -9.85
N ARG A 21 -4.21 -12.37 -9.42
CA ARG A 21 -4.90 -11.22 -8.81
C ARG A 21 -4.32 -10.66 -7.48
N CYS A 22 -3.54 -11.44 -6.72
CA CYS A 22 -2.85 -10.94 -5.52
C CYS A 22 -1.41 -10.44 -5.78
N VAL A 23 -0.84 -10.69 -6.98
CA VAL A 23 0.51 -10.20 -7.36
C VAL A 23 0.51 -8.71 -7.63
N ASP A 24 -0.66 -8.16 -7.95
CA ASP A 24 -0.86 -6.75 -8.23
C ASP A 24 -2.10 -6.25 -7.47
N ILE A 25 -1.91 -5.97 -6.18
CA ILE A 25 -2.94 -5.40 -5.28
C ILE A 25 -3.54 -4.10 -5.87
N TYR A 26 -2.82 -3.44 -6.79
CA TYR A 26 -3.27 -2.26 -7.51
C TYR A 26 -4.24 -2.60 -8.65
N ASP A 27 -3.96 -3.61 -9.48
CA ASP A 27 -4.95 -4.15 -10.44
C ASP A 27 -6.20 -4.65 -9.71
N TYR A 28 -6.03 -5.22 -8.52
CA TYR A 28 -7.11 -5.66 -7.66
C TYR A 28 -7.99 -4.49 -7.19
N TYR A 29 -7.41 -3.44 -6.60
CA TYR A 29 -8.17 -2.25 -6.21
C TYR A 29 -8.86 -1.57 -7.40
N ARG A 30 -8.19 -1.49 -8.55
CA ARG A 30 -8.74 -0.93 -9.79
C ARG A 30 -9.91 -1.74 -10.36
N MET A 31 -9.83 -3.07 -10.33
CA MET A 31 -10.87 -3.97 -10.85
C MET A 31 -12.17 -3.87 -10.06
N PHE A 32 -12.08 -3.62 -8.76
CA PHE A 32 -13.24 -3.46 -7.87
C PHE A 32 -13.72 -2.02 -7.70
N GLY A 33 -13.30 -1.11 -8.57
CA GLY A 33 -13.75 0.29 -8.59
C GLY A 33 -13.38 1.08 -7.33
N LEU A 34 -12.39 0.61 -6.56
CA LEU A 34 -11.88 1.32 -5.40
C LEU A 34 -10.99 2.45 -5.94
N ASP A 35 -11.41 3.69 -5.70
CA ASP A 35 -10.87 4.89 -6.34
C ASP A 35 -9.32 4.89 -6.35
N VAL A 36 -8.76 4.73 -7.55
CA VAL A 36 -7.32 4.66 -7.81
C VAL A 36 -6.71 6.05 -8.04
N ASN A 37 -7.54 7.09 -8.09
CA ASN A 37 -7.10 8.48 -8.19
C ASN A 37 -7.03 9.14 -6.81
N PHE A 38 -6.07 8.70 -6.01
CA PHE A 38 -5.60 9.50 -4.90
C PHE A 38 -4.09 9.37 -4.88
N LYS A 39 -3.39 10.52 -4.79
CA LYS A 39 -2.01 10.55 -4.32
C LYS A 39 -1.95 9.61 -3.11
N LYS A 40 -1.16 8.53 -3.15
CA LYS A 40 -1.13 7.51 -2.09
C LYS A 40 -0.01 7.78 -1.09
N ASP A 41 -0.27 7.43 0.17
CA ASP A 41 0.79 7.35 1.18
C ASP A 41 1.61 6.09 0.92
N LEU A 42 2.81 6.28 0.37
CA LEU A 42 3.76 5.20 0.13
C LEU A 42 4.75 5.11 1.29
N CYS A 43 5.15 3.90 1.65
CA CYS A 43 6.12 3.62 2.70
C CYS A 43 7.46 3.21 2.07
N ILE A 44 7.99 4.11 1.23
CA ILE A 44 9.22 3.89 0.46
C ILE A 44 10.26 4.96 0.75
N ASP A 45 11.52 4.55 0.65
CA ASP A 45 12.66 5.45 0.66
C ASP A 45 13.21 5.56 -0.75
N ILE A 46 13.14 6.76 -1.31
CA ILE A 46 13.64 7.05 -2.66
C ILE A 46 14.92 7.87 -2.54
N VAL A 47 16.02 7.39 -3.12
CA VAL A 47 17.19 8.23 -3.41
C VAL A 47 17.20 8.55 -4.88
N PHE A 48 17.10 9.83 -5.23
CA PHE A 48 17.40 10.27 -6.58
C PHE A 48 18.91 10.31 -6.77
N ALA A 49 19.41 9.68 -7.82
CA ALA A 49 20.78 9.83 -8.29
C ALA A 49 20.73 10.62 -9.60
N LEU A 50 21.03 11.92 -9.52
CA LEU A 50 21.01 12.83 -10.66
C LEU A 50 22.39 13.00 -11.26
N ASP A 51 22.48 12.77 -12.56
CA ASP A 51 23.65 13.09 -13.34
C ASP A 51 23.78 14.62 -13.48
N ARG A 52 24.95 15.17 -13.17
CA ARG A 52 25.24 16.61 -13.32
C ARG A 52 26.37 16.84 -14.31
N SER A 53 26.68 15.82 -15.12
CA SER A 53 27.76 15.89 -16.08
C SER A 53 27.42 16.83 -17.24
N CYS A 54 28.47 17.30 -17.91
CA CYS A 54 28.36 18.28 -18.99
C CYS A 54 27.71 17.70 -20.27
N SER A 55 27.44 16.38 -20.37
CA SER A 55 26.85 15.73 -21.55
C SER A 55 25.36 16.03 -21.73
N ILE A 56 24.71 16.48 -20.66
CA ILE A 56 23.30 16.85 -20.64
C ILE A 56 23.13 18.31 -21.10
N PRO A 57 22.32 18.59 -22.13
CA PRO A 57 21.96 19.95 -22.54
C PRO A 57 21.26 20.73 -21.42
N GLU A 58 21.47 22.06 -21.33
CA GLU A 58 20.72 22.90 -20.38
C GLU A 58 19.19 22.81 -20.58
N GLU A 59 18.74 22.58 -21.81
CA GLU A 59 17.33 22.34 -22.14
C GLU A 59 16.79 21.01 -21.58
N ASP A 60 17.65 20.00 -21.43
CA ASP A 60 17.30 18.69 -20.87
C ASP A 60 17.52 18.59 -19.35
N LEU A 61 18.25 19.52 -18.73
CA LEU A 61 18.23 19.71 -17.26
C LEU A 61 16.80 19.96 -16.78
N HIS A 62 15.92 20.53 -17.62
CA HIS A 62 14.50 20.66 -17.28
C HIS A 62 13.84 19.31 -17.03
N ASN A 63 14.21 18.28 -17.80
CA ASN A 63 13.64 16.93 -17.67
C ASN A 63 14.11 16.23 -16.40
N GLU A 64 15.36 16.42 -15.96
CA GLU A 64 15.85 15.89 -14.67
C GLU A 64 15.04 16.38 -13.49
N TYR A 65 14.89 17.70 -13.39
CA TYR A 65 14.09 18.31 -12.33
C TYR A 65 12.62 17.90 -12.44
N ARG A 66 12.08 17.81 -13.66
CA ARG A 66 10.69 17.43 -13.91
C ARG A 66 10.42 16.01 -13.42
N ILE A 67 11.31 15.04 -13.61
CA ILE A 67 11.17 13.67 -13.06
C ILE A 67 10.98 13.71 -11.53
N ILE A 68 11.79 14.51 -10.84
CA ILE A 68 11.67 14.66 -9.38
C ILE A 68 10.39 15.40 -9.00
N GLU A 69 10.05 16.47 -9.71
CA GLU A 69 8.81 17.23 -9.49
C GLU A 69 7.56 16.36 -9.67
N GLU A 70 7.47 15.59 -10.76
CA GLU A 70 6.36 14.66 -11.01
C GLU A 70 6.28 13.61 -9.89
N THR A 71 7.42 13.02 -9.50
CA THR A 71 7.45 12.07 -8.38
C THR A 71 6.94 12.70 -7.09
N ILE A 72 7.42 13.89 -6.74
CA ILE A 72 7.02 14.62 -5.52
C ILE A 72 5.53 14.97 -5.55
N ASN A 73 5.02 15.35 -6.73
CA ASN A 73 3.64 15.78 -6.91
C ASN A 73 2.64 14.61 -6.89
N GLY A 74 3.05 13.42 -7.34
CA GLY A 74 2.21 12.22 -7.37
C GLY A 74 2.11 11.44 -6.06
N ILE A 75 3.07 11.61 -5.14
CA ILE A 75 3.05 10.96 -3.82
C ILE A 75 2.25 11.82 -2.82
N ALA A 76 1.46 11.21 -1.92
CA ALA A 76 0.54 11.94 -1.03
C ALA A 76 1.22 12.68 0.11
N GLY A 77 2.25 12.08 0.69
CA GLY A 77 2.86 12.60 1.90
C GLY A 77 4.30 12.15 2.07
N PHE A 78 5.06 13.03 2.70
CA PHE A 78 6.47 12.85 3.03
C PHE A 78 6.65 12.94 4.54
N GLY A 79 7.69 12.29 5.04
CA GLY A 79 8.07 12.33 6.45
C GLY A 79 8.43 10.97 7.01
N ARG A 80 8.77 10.94 8.30
CA ARG A 80 9.37 9.75 8.96
C ARG A 80 8.57 8.46 8.80
N ASN A 81 7.24 8.56 8.81
CA ASN A 81 6.34 7.40 8.69
C ASN A 81 5.80 7.18 7.27
N LYS A 82 6.13 8.05 6.32
CA LYS A 82 5.62 8.03 4.94
C LYS A 82 6.78 7.83 3.96
N THR A 83 6.72 8.46 2.78
CA THR A 83 7.83 8.46 1.84
C THR A 83 8.94 9.37 2.34
N ARG A 84 10.18 8.95 2.17
CA ARG A 84 11.36 9.80 2.40
C ARG A 84 12.14 9.92 1.10
N ILE A 85 12.66 11.12 0.85
CA ILE A 85 13.45 11.41 -0.34
C ILE A 85 14.84 11.84 0.10
N GLY A 86 15.84 11.22 -0.50
CA GLY A 86 17.22 11.69 -0.51
C GLY A 86 17.63 12.06 -1.92
N LEU A 87 18.64 12.89 -2.05
CA LEU A 87 19.17 13.31 -3.34
C LEU A 87 20.68 13.23 -3.35
N VAL A 88 21.21 12.46 -4.30
CA VAL A 88 22.61 12.39 -4.68
C VAL A 88 22.75 13.01 -6.06
N THR A 89 23.78 13.84 -6.23
CA THR A 89 24.23 14.31 -7.55
C THR A 89 25.57 13.69 -7.87
N PHE A 90 25.83 13.35 -9.13
CA PHE A 90 27.11 12.78 -9.53
C PHE A 90 27.62 13.35 -10.84
N ASP A 91 28.95 13.45 -10.92
CA ASP A 91 29.70 13.79 -12.13
C ASP A 91 30.99 12.93 -12.17
N ILE A 92 32.15 13.55 -11.95
CA ILE A 92 33.40 12.89 -11.53
C ILE A 92 33.42 12.51 -10.05
N ASN A 93 32.51 13.06 -9.23
CA ASN A 93 32.32 12.65 -7.83
C ASN A 93 30.83 12.58 -7.51
N ALA A 94 30.43 11.69 -6.61
CA ALA A 94 29.08 11.65 -6.06
C ALA A 94 28.99 12.48 -4.76
N ARG A 95 27.87 13.19 -4.58
CA ARG A 95 27.64 14.04 -3.40
C ARG A 95 26.18 13.94 -2.97
N VAL A 96 25.97 13.72 -1.68
CA VAL A 96 24.63 13.85 -1.07
C VAL A 96 24.30 15.33 -0.93
N VAL A 97 23.21 15.75 -1.58
CA VAL A 97 22.67 17.10 -1.47
C VAL A 97 21.82 17.23 -0.21
N PHE A 98 20.92 16.27 0.02
CA PHE A 98 20.15 16.12 1.25
C PHE A 98 19.78 14.64 1.45
N GLY A 99 19.56 14.24 2.70
CA GLY A 99 19.22 12.87 3.08
C GLY A 99 17.90 12.78 3.83
N PHE A 100 17.54 11.56 4.24
CA PHE A 100 16.22 11.27 4.84
C PHE A 100 15.97 11.96 6.19
N ASN A 101 17.03 12.43 6.84
CA ASN A 101 17.00 13.11 8.13
C ASN A 101 17.05 14.64 8.03
N ASP A 102 17.06 15.21 6.83
CA ASP A 102 17.03 16.66 6.64
C ASP A 102 15.62 17.20 6.84
N GLU A 103 15.39 17.89 7.96
CA GLU A 103 14.11 18.48 8.32
C GLU A 103 13.58 19.47 7.26
N ALA A 104 14.48 20.19 6.57
CA ALA A 104 14.09 21.14 5.52
C ALA A 104 13.50 20.46 4.28
N THR A 105 13.70 19.15 4.13
CA THR A 105 13.19 18.32 3.02
C THR A 105 12.21 17.24 3.48
N SER A 106 11.65 17.39 4.67
CA SER A 106 10.68 16.43 5.24
C SER A 106 9.25 16.62 4.72
N THR A 107 8.95 17.72 4.04
CA THR A 107 7.64 18.05 3.46
C THR A 107 7.73 18.27 1.95
N ARG A 108 6.59 18.18 1.26
CA ARG A 108 6.51 18.47 -0.18
C ARG A 108 7.03 19.87 -0.50
N GLU A 109 6.59 20.85 0.27
CA GLU A 109 6.96 22.25 0.08
C GLU A 109 8.47 22.45 0.28
N GLY A 110 9.05 21.78 1.28
CA GLY A 110 10.49 21.78 1.54
C GLY A 110 11.31 21.14 0.42
N LEU A 111 10.87 19.97 -0.06
CA LEU A 111 11.48 19.27 -1.19
C LEU A 111 11.48 20.13 -2.46
N LEU A 112 10.32 20.69 -2.83
CA LEU A 112 10.19 21.57 -4.01
C LEU A 112 10.99 22.87 -3.84
N ALA A 113 11.08 23.42 -2.64
CA ALA A 113 11.91 24.60 -2.37
C ALA A 113 13.41 24.28 -2.57
N LYS A 114 13.88 23.15 -2.06
CA LYS A 114 15.28 22.72 -2.23
C LYS A 114 15.61 22.42 -3.68
N LEU A 115 14.68 21.80 -4.41
CA LEU A 115 14.84 21.54 -5.85
C LEU A 115 14.99 22.84 -6.66
N ARG A 116 14.20 23.87 -6.33
CA ARG A 116 14.32 25.19 -6.96
C ARG A 116 15.65 25.88 -6.68
N GLU A 117 16.25 25.67 -5.51
CA GLU A 117 17.58 26.17 -5.18
C GLU A 117 18.64 25.52 -6.08
N LEU A 118 18.62 24.19 -6.18
CA LEU A 118 19.55 23.42 -7.01
C LEU A 118 19.47 23.78 -8.50
N LYS A 119 18.26 24.08 -8.99
CA LYS A 119 18.04 24.54 -10.37
C LYS A 119 18.75 25.86 -10.67
N ARG A 120 18.91 26.75 -9.68
CA ARG A 120 19.63 28.03 -9.86
C ARG A 120 21.15 27.88 -9.85
N GLU A 121 21.67 26.85 -9.21
CA GLU A 121 23.11 26.59 -9.13
C GLU A 121 23.71 26.13 -10.47
N GLY A 122 22.90 25.65 -11.41
CA GLY A 122 23.34 25.22 -12.75
C GLY A 122 24.19 23.94 -12.74
N THR A 123 24.88 23.65 -13.84
CA THR A 123 25.89 22.57 -13.94
C THR A 123 27.28 23.15 -14.10
N ALA A 124 28.31 22.41 -13.68
CA ALA A 124 29.69 22.81 -13.87
C ALA A 124 30.13 22.48 -15.32
N PRO A 125 30.51 23.46 -16.14
CA PRO A 125 30.71 23.27 -17.58
C PRO A 125 31.86 22.31 -17.94
N ASP A 126 32.81 22.09 -17.04
CA ASP A 126 34.04 21.33 -17.30
C ASP A 126 34.04 19.88 -16.78
N ARG A 127 32.90 19.37 -16.28
CA ARG A 127 32.80 18.03 -15.67
C ARG A 127 32.01 17.07 -16.54
N CYS A 128 32.68 16.43 -17.50
CA CYS A 128 32.03 15.63 -18.53
C CYS A 128 32.12 14.11 -18.31
N LYS A 129 32.50 13.67 -17.10
CA LYS A 129 32.51 12.24 -16.74
C LYS A 129 31.29 11.92 -15.88
N THR A 130 30.88 10.66 -15.95
CA THR A 130 29.61 10.17 -15.40
C THR A 130 29.87 8.94 -14.54
N PHE A 131 30.28 9.11 -13.28
CA PHE A 131 30.64 8.00 -12.41
C PHE A 131 29.39 7.43 -11.71
N THR A 132 28.52 6.79 -12.49
CA THR A 132 27.24 6.24 -12.02
C THR A 132 27.42 5.29 -10.83
N TRP A 133 28.45 4.44 -10.86
CA TRP A 133 28.79 3.51 -9.78
C TRP A 133 29.02 4.23 -8.44
N GLU A 134 29.61 5.43 -8.45
CA GLU A 134 29.88 6.19 -7.24
C GLU A 134 28.58 6.71 -6.61
N ALA A 135 27.59 7.08 -7.43
CA ALA A 135 26.27 7.47 -6.95
C ALA A 135 25.51 6.28 -6.35
N LEU A 136 25.55 5.12 -7.01
CA LEU A 136 24.94 3.88 -6.53
C LEU A 136 25.53 3.45 -5.19
N LYS A 137 26.86 3.49 -5.08
CA LYS A 137 27.60 3.19 -3.85
C LYS A 137 27.25 4.19 -2.75
N LEU A 138 27.31 5.49 -3.04
CA LEU A 138 27.05 6.53 -2.05
C LEU A 138 25.61 6.46 -1.52
N ALA A 139 24.63 6.20 -2.38
CA ALA A 139 23.24 6.00 -1.95
C ALA A 139 23.10 4.84 -0.94
N ARG A 140 23.80 3.73 -1.18
CA ARG A 140 23.81 2.54 -0.33
C ARG A 140 24.56 2.72 0.98
N GLU A 141 25.68 3.45 0.98
CA GLU A 141 26.62 3.50 2.11
C GLU A 141 26.50 4.75 3.00
N ASP A 142 26.01 5.88 2.48
CA ASP A 142 25.98 7.12 3.26
C ASP A 142 24.99 7.02 4.44
N PRO A 143 25.40 7.41 5.67
CA PRO A 143 24.56 7.31 6.86
C PRO A 143 23.32 8.21 6.84
N ARG A 144 23.27 9.23 5.98
CA ARG A 144 22.09 10.08 5.77
C ARG A 144 21.07 9.46 4.82
N LEU A 145 21.45 8.39 4.11
CA LEU A 145 20.66 7.65 3.13
C LEU A 145 20.45 6.19 3.61
N PHE A 146 20.56 5.20 2.72
CA PHE A 146 20.30 3.79 3.05
C PHE A 146 21.34 3.17 4.01
N GLY A 147 22.53 3.77 4.10
CA GLY A 147 23.62 3.27 4.92
C GLY A 147 23.45 3.49 6.43
N GLY A 148 22.50 4.36 6.82
CA GLY A 148 22.25 4.70 8.21
C GLY A 148 20.78 4.58 8.57
N VAL A 149 20.01 5.64 8.28
CA VAL A 149 18.59 5.76 8.68
C VAL A 149 17.82 4.50 8.28
N ASP A 150 17.32 3.77 9.29
CA ASP A 150 16.51 2.57 9.10
C ASP A 150 17.11 1.53 8.14
N LYS A 151 18.45 1.38 8.14
CA LYS A 151 19.19 0.43 7.30
C LYS A 151 18.59 -0.98 7.30
N ASN A 152 18.17 -1.44 8.48
CA ASN A 152 17.56 -2.77 8.69
C ASN A 152 16.02 -2.76 8.64
N SER A 153 15.40 -1.65 8.26
CA SER A 153 13.95 -1.63 8.06
C SER A 153 13.55 -2.41 6.82
N ASP A 154 12.33 -2.90 6.93
CA ASP A 154 11.47 -3.55 5.95
C ASP A 154 10.82 -2.56 4.97
N ARG A 155 11.17 -1.26 5.04
CA ARG A 155 10.78 -0.27 4.01
C ARG A 155 11.44 -0.60 2.68
N GLU A 156 10.68 -0.44 1.61
CA GLU A 156 11.21 -0.60 0.26
C GLU A 156 12.18 0.55 -0.07
N LYS A 157 13.34 0.19 -0.61
CA LYS A 157 14.44 1.12 -0.93
C LYS A 157 14.60 1.20 -2.44
N ILE A 158 14.47 2.39 -3.01
CA ILE A 158 14.55 2.62 -4.45
C ILE A 158 15.59 3.69 -4.76
N ILE A 159 16.51 3.39 -5.66
CA ILE A 159 17.33 4.40 -6.33
C ILE A 159 16.63 4.77 -7.64
N MET A 160 16.27 6.04 -7.80
CA MET A 160 15.83 6.59 -9.09
C MET A 160 17.03 7.25 -9.76
N LEU A 161 17.70 6.51 -10.64
CA LEU A 161 18.83 6.98 -11.41
C LEU A 161 18.34 7.74 -12.64
N VAL A 162 18.80 8.98 -12.80
CA VAL A 162 18.53 9.83 -13.95
C VAL A 162 19.85 10.16 -14.62
N THR A 163 20.03 9.78 -15.88
CA THR A 163 21.32 9.94 -16.61
C THR A 163 21.10 9.92 -18.13
N ASP A 164 21.99 10.54 -18.91
CA ASP A 164 21.99 10.47 -20.37
C ASP A 164 22.90 9.36 -20.93
N GLY A 165 23.64 8.64 -20.08
CA GLY A 165 24.41 7.47 -20.51
C GLY A 165 25.55 7.05 -19.57
N VAL A 166 26.27 6.00 -19.97
CA VAL A 166 27.51 5.56 -19.30
C VAL A 166 28.68 6.51 -19.61
N PRO A 167 29.65 6.61 -18.69
CA PRO A 167 30.77 7.53 -18.78
C PRO A 167 31.57 7.39 -20.07
N PHE A 168 31.88 8.54 -20.67
CA PHE A 168 32.63 8.68 -21.92
C PHE A 168 34.08 9.09 -21.64
N GLU A 169 35.04 8.35 -22.19
CA GLU A 169 36.37 8.90 -22.55
C GLU A 169 37.07 8.01 -23.60
N THR A 170 37.07 6.68 -23.42
CA THR A 170 37.61 5.69 -24.38
C THR A 170 36.89 4.34 -24.25
N GLU A 171 36.95 3.47 -25.27
CA GLU A 171 36.30 2.16 -25.27
C GLU A 171 36.78 1.26 -24.10
N LYS A 172 38.06 1.36 -23.74
CA LYS A 172 38.66 0.62 -22.62
C LYS A 172 38.15 1.07 -21.25
N ASN A 173 38.13 2.38 -20.98
CA ASN A 173 37.60 2.89 -19.70
C ASN A 173 36.08 2.70 -19.61
N ARG A 174 35.38 2.68 -20.75
CA ARG A 174 33.93 2.48 -20.81
C ARG A 174 33.51 1.10 -20.31
N GLU A 175 34.25 0.06 -20.67
CA GLU A 175 34.01 -1.31 -20.19
C GLU A 175 34.27 -1.43 -18.69
N GLU A 176 35.42 -0.95 -18.21
CA GLU A 176 35.78 -0.98 -16.79
C GLU A 176 34.74 -0.24 -15.91
N MET A 177 34.26 0.93 -16.35
CA MET A 177 33.27 1.71 -15.62
C MET A 177 31.86 1.12 -15.70
N ALA A 178 31.53 0.43 -16.79
CA ALA A 178 30.29 -0.33 -16.89
C ALA A 178 30.33 -1.53 -15.92
N ASP A 179 31.47 -2.23 -15.83
CA ASP A 179 31.68 -3.34 -14.90
C ASP A 179 31.55 -2.90 -13.44
N GLU A 180 32.13 -1.76 -13.06
CA GLU A 180 31.97 -1.17 -11.72
C GLU A 180 30.50 -0.82 -11.43
N THR A 181 29.81 -0.23 -12.41
CA THR A 181 28.39 0.11 -12.26
C THR A 181 27.54 -1.14 -12.07
N ILE A 182 27.82 -2.21 -12.83
CA ILE A 182 27.15 -3.51 -12.71
C ILE A 182 27.44 -4.13 -11.34
N ALA A 183 28.69 -4.08 -10.87
CA ALA A 183 29.08 -4.59 -9.56
C ALA A 183 28.33 -3.87 -8.43
N GLU A 184 28.27 -2.54 -8.48
CA GLU A 184 27.53 -1.74 -7.50
C GLU A 184 26.01 -1.98 -7.58
N GLY A 185 25.46 -2.17 -8.78
CA GLY A 185 24.07 -2.60 -8.98
C GLY A 185 23.76 -3.95 -8.32
N ALA A 186 24.62 -4.96 -8.52
CA ALA A 186 24.46 -6.27 -7.89
C ALA A 186 24.56 -6.21 -6.36
N LEU A 187 25.42 -5.33 -5.83
CA LEU A 187 25.52 -5.09 -4.40
C LEU A 187 24.28 -4.38 -3.82
N ASN A 188 23.67 -3.47 -4.58
CA ASN A 188 22.40 -2.84 -4.23
C ASN A 188 21.27 -3.87 -4.20
N ASP A 189 21.17 -4.73 -5.21
CA ASP A 189 20.18 -5.81 -5.26
C ASP A 189 20.34 -6.77 -4.07
N ALA A 190 21.58 -7.16 -3.73
CA ALA A 190 21.88 -7.98 -2.56
C ALA A 190 21.50 -7.30 -1.23
N ALA A 191 21.51 -5.97 -1.19
CA ALA A 191 21.07 -5.16 -0.06
C ALA A 191 19.55 -4.89 -0.06
N GLY A 192 18.80 -5.42 -1.04
CA GLY A 192 17.37 -5.19 -1.19
C GLY A 192 17.02 -3.78 -1.68
N ILE A 193 17.93 -3.11 -2.39
CA ILE A 193 17.73 -1.78 -2.97
C ILE A 193 17.44 -1.95 -4.46
N LYS A 194 16.26 -1.52 -4.92
CA LYS A 194 15.86 -1.59 -6.33
C LYS A 194 16.30 -0.36 -7.09
N THR A 195 16.77 -0.54 -8.32
CA THR A 195 17.11 0.58 -9.20
C THR A 195 16.01 0.79 -10.24
N MET A 196 15.50 2.02 -10.31
CA MET A 196 14.67 2.55 -11.39
C MET A 196 15.53 3.50 -12.23
N ILE A 197 15.50 3.37 -13.56
CA ILE A 197 16.37 4.15 -14.44
C ILE A 197 15.53 4.99 -15.39
N PHE A 198 15.81 6.29 -15.42
CA PHE A 198 15.29 7.24 -16.38
C PHE A 198 16.44 7.70 -17.27
N THR A 199 16.41 7.33 -18.55
CA THR A 199 17.44 7.71 -19.51
C THR A 199 17.02 8.96 -20.27
N LEU A 200 17.92 9.95 -20.35
CA LEU A 200 17.76 11.19 -21.10
C LEU A 200 18.45 11.13 -22.46
N LYS A 201 18.12 12.08 -23.34
CA LYS A 201 18.86 12.30 -24.58
C LYS A 201 20.16 13.04 -24.27
N ASN A 202 21.24 12.69 -24.95
CA ASN A 202 22.49 13.44 -24.89
C ASN A 202 22.44 14.70 -25.78
N LYS A 203 23.51 15.50 -25.79
CA LYS A 203 23.70 16.66 -26.69
C LYS A 203 23.50 16.43 -28.19
N GLN A 204 23.54 15.18 -28.66
CA GLN A 204 23.27 14.83 -30.06
C GLN A 204 21.81 14.37 -30.29
N GLY A 205 20.96 14.42 -29.26
CA GLY A 205 19.57 14.00 -29.32
C GLY A 205 19.37 12.49 -29.24
N ASN A 206 20.42 11.72 -28.90
CA ASN A 206 20.38 10.26 -28.88
C ASN A 206 20.16 9.75 -27.45
N LEU A 207 19.30 8.74 -27.31
CA LEU A 207 19.15 7.97 -26.08
C LEU A 207 20.28 6.94 -25.95
N PRO A 208 20.71 6.58 -24.73
CA PRO A 208 21.69 5.54 -24.53
C PRO A 208 21.13 4.16 -24.97
N PRO A 209 21.98 3.26 -25.49
CA PRO A 209 21.59 1.89 -25.79
C PRO A 209 21.03 1.17 -24.56
N LYS A 210 19.85 0.55 -24.68
CA LYS A 210 19.12 -0.08 -23.56
C LYS A 210 19.97 -1.13 -22.84
N ASN A 211 20.67 -1.97 -23.61
CA ASN A 211 21.48 -3.10 -23.14
C ASN A 211 22.50 -2.74 -22.07
N ILE A 212 22.92 -1.47 -21.98
CA ILE A 212 23.89 -1.01 -20.99
C ILE A 212 23.31 -0.99 -19.57
N PHE A 213 22.00 -0.76 -19.45
CA PHE A 213 21.33 -0.60 -18.16
C PHE A 213 20.44 -1.80 -17.78
N GLU A 214 20.26 -2.77 -18.68
CA GLU A 214 19.41 -3.95 -18.44
C GLU A 214 19.89 -4.79 -17.25
N THR A 215 21.20 -4.79 -16.99
CA THR A 215 21.83 -5.52 -15.88
C THR A 215 21.69 -4.84 -14.52
N LEU A 216 21.32 -3.56 -14.48
CA LEU A 216 21.15 -2.79 -13.24
C LEU A 216 19.72 -2.82 -12.71
N VAL A 217 18.76 -3.21 -13.55
CA VAL A 217 17.35 -3.22 -13.19
C VAL A 217 16.89 -4.64 -12.91
N TYR A 218 16.13 -4.77 -11.83
CA TYR A 218 15.46 -6.03 -11.50
C TYR A 218 14.50 -6.51 -12.61
N SER A 219 13.91 -5.57 -13.35
CA SER A 219 13.01 -5.84 -14.46
C SER A 219 13.00 -4.68 -15.44
N MET A 220 12.90 -4.98 -16.74
CA MET A 220 12.75 -3.98 -17.81
C MET A 220 11.58 -3.01 -17.61
N ARG A 221 10.59 -3.35 -16.77
CA ARG A 221 9.50 -2.42 -16.40
C ARG A 221 9.99 -1.19 -15.64
N TRP A 222 11.15 -1.26 -14.99
CA TRP A 222 11.76 -0.20 -14.20
C TRP A 222 12.72 0.69 -15.00
N MET A 223 12.78 0.50 -16.32
CA MET A 223 13.49 1.38 -17.24
C MET A 223 12.53 2.27 -18.02
N PHE A 224 12.87 3.55 -18.09
CA PHE A 224 12.11 4.60 -18.73
C PHE A 224 13.02 5.41 -19.62
N GLN A 225 12.60 5.60 -20.87
CA GLN A 225 13.22 6.54 -21.78
C GLN A 225 12.39 7.82 -21.72
N VAL A 226 13.03 8.92 -21.34
CA VAL A 226 12.32 10.18 -21.13
C VAL A 226 12.04 10.80 -22.50
N GLU A 227 10.76 10.88 -22.82
CA GLU A 227 10.22 11.51 -24.02
C GLU A 227 9.30 12.69 -23.62
N ASP A 228 8.79 13.44 -24.60
CA ASP A 228 8.02 14.67 -24.37
C ASP A 228 6.78 14.46 -23.48
N ALA A 229 6.19 13.26 -23.49
CA ALA A 229 4.99 12.85 -22.75
C ALA A 229 5.25 12.35 -21.31
N LEU A 230 6.27 12.87 -20.62
CA LEU A 230 6.71 12.41 -19.30
C LEU A 230 5.58 12.27 -18.24
N VAL A 231 4.65 13.23 -18.15
CA VAL A 231 3.53 13.18 -17.19
C VAL A 231 2.67 11.93 -17.41
N GLN A 232 2.40 11.58 -18.67
CA GLN A 232 1.61 10.39 -18.99
C GLN A 232 2.37 9.10 -18.67
N GLU A 233 3.68 9.06 -18.92
CA GLU A 233 4.53 7.93 -18.52
C GLU A 233 4.50 7.72 -16.99
N PHE A 234 4.50 8.81 -16.22
CA PHE A 234 4.38 8.75 -14.78
C PHE A 234 3.05 8.14 -14.33
N GLU A 235 1.93 8.65 -14.86
CA GLU A 235 0.58 8.16 -14.54
C GLU A 235 0.35 6.71 -14.96
N VAL A 236 0.82 6.32 -16.15
CA VAL A 236 0.50 5.02 -16.73
C VAL A 236 1.49 3.93 -16.31
N ARG A 237 2.73 4.27 -15.97
CA ARG A 237 3.78 3.27 -15.72
C ARG A 237 4.52 3.47 -14.42
N VAL A 238 4.97 4.68 -14.06
CA VAL A 238 5.76 4.88 -12.83
C VAL A 238 4.89 4.72 -11.58
N PHE A 239 3.80 5.45 -11.46
CA PHE A 239 2.95 5.41 -10.27
C PHE A 239 2.32 4.04 -10.01
N PRO A 240 1.84 3.28 -11.02
CA PRO A 240 1.41 1.90 -10.80
C PRO A 240 2.53 1.01 -10.22
N LEU A 241 3.77 1.18 -10.69
CA LEU A 241 4.92 0.46 -10.15
C LEU A 241 5.28 0.90 -8.73
N LEU A 242 5.08 2.16 -8.35
CA LEU A 242 5.35 2.63 -6.99
C LEU A 242 4.19 2.33 -6.02
N ALA A 243 2.96 2.29 -6.53
CA ALA A 243 1.74 2.05 -5.76
C ALA A 243 1.66 0.64 -5.15
N ARG A 244 2.53 -0.30 -5.57
CA ARG A 244 2.66 -1.60 -4.89
C ARG A 244 3.34 -1.50 -3.52
N PHE A 245 4.00 -0.37 -3.25
CA PHE A 245 4.71 -0.09 -2.00
C PHE A 245 3.96 0.94 -1.16
N THR A 246 2.63 0.90 -1.24
CA THR A 246 1.78 1.62 -0.31
C THR A 246 2.15 1.24 1.11
N CYS A 247 1.81 2.10 2.06
CA CYS A 247 1.81 1.68 3.45
C CYS A 247 0.78 0.56 3.76
N ASP A 248 0.17 -0.07 2.74
CA ASP A 248 -0.79 -1.17 2.87
C ASP A 248 -0.06 -2.43 3.35
N TYR A 249 -0.22 -2.75 4.64
CA TYR A 249 0.31 -3.96 5.23
C TYR A 249 -0.55 -5.17 4.80
N ILE A 250 0.06 -6.19 4.19
CA ILE A 250 -0.59 -7.47 3.86
C ILE A 250 -0.33 -8.47 5.01
N CYS A 251 -1.40 -9.05 5.55
CA CYS A 251 -1.28 -10.05 6.60
C CYS A 251 -1.08 -11.45 6.03
N ASN A 252 0.02 -12.11 6.40
CA ASN A 252 0.31 -13.49 5.95
C ASN A 252 -0.28 -14.58 6.86
N GLU A 253 -0.83 -14.17 8.00
CA GLU A 253 -1.39 -15.06 9.02
C GLU A 253 -2.86 -15.36 8.75
N PRO A 254 -3.33 -16.58 9.05
CA PRO A 254 -4.74 -16.90 8.97
C PRO A 254 -5.55 -16.13 10.02
N VAL A 255 -6.55 -15.36 9.60
CA VAL A 255 -7.44 -14.60 10.50
C VAL A 255 -8.90 -14.84 10.15
N ASP A 256 -9.76 -15.11 11.14
CA ASP A 256 -11.21 -15.19 11.00
C ASP A 256 -11.81 -13.82 11.37
N LEU A 257 -12.71 -13.27 10.54
CA LEU A 257 -13.24 -11.91 10.69
C LEU A 257 -14.78 -11.92 10.71
N ILE A 258 -15.36 -11.06 11.55
CA ILE A 258 -16.80 -10.76 11.55
C ILE A 258 -16.97 -9.26 11.33
N TYR A 259 -17.46 -8.89 10.15
CA TYR A 259 -17.76 -7.50 9.81
C TYR A 259 -19.17 -7.11 10.25
N VAL A 260 -19.28 -5.98 10.95
CA VAL A 260 -20.55 -5.45 11.46
C VAL A 260 -20.71 -4.03 10.96
N MET A 261 -21.59 -3.85 9.98
CA MET A 261 -21.76 -2.59 9.28
C MET A 261 -23.02 -1.84 9.75
N ASP A 262 -22.86 -0.67 10.34
CA ASP A 262 -23.98 0.24 10.58
C ASP A 262 -24.50 0.80 9.24
N ARG A 263 -25.82 0.67 9.03
CA ARG A 263 -26.57 1.18 7.86
C ARG A 263 -27.77 2.03 8.28
N SER A 264 -27.70 2.60 9.48
CA SER A 264 -28.72 3.52 9.97
C SER A 264 -28.75 4.84 9.18
N VAL A 265 -29.85 5.58 9.33
CA VAL A 265 -30.10 6.87 8.66
C VAL A 265 -29.08 7.97 8.99
N SER A 266 -28.30 7.81 10.07
CA SER A 266 -27.26 8.77 10.42
C SER A 266 -26.06 8.68 9.46
N ILE A 267 -25.83 7.51 8.85
CA ILE A 267 -24.79 7.32 7.83
C ILE A 267 -25.36 7.57 6.43
N GLU A 268 -24.98 8.71 5.83
CA GLU A 268 -25.40 9.07 4.47
C GLU A 268 -25.02 8.00 3.43
N ILE A 269 -25.80 7.85 2.36
CA ILE A 269 -25.59 6.83 1.30
C ILE A 269 -24.16 6.88 0.74
N LYS A 270 -23.61 8.08 0.53
CA LYS A 270 -22.24 8.27 0.04
C LYS A 270 -21.18 7.72 1.01
N ASN A 271 -21.46 7.74 2.31
CA ASN A 271 -20.59 7.23 3.36
C ASN A 271 -20.75 5.72 3.54
N ILE A 272 -21.93 5.15 3.27
CA ILE A 272 -22.12 3.69 3.20
C ILE A 272 -21.15 3.07 2.20
N GLN A 273 -20.96 3.70 1.03
CA GLN A 273 -19.98 3.21 0.05
C GLN A 273 -18.56 3.24 0.61
N LYS A 274 -18.16 4.29 1.33
CA LYS A 274 -16.83 4.37 1.97
C LYS A 274 -16.63 3.27 3.02
N VAL A 275 -17.67 2.92 3.78
CA VAL A 275 -17.62 1.80 4.74
C VAL A 275 -17.51 0.44 4.01
N LYS A 276 -18.21 0.26 2.88
CA LYS A 276 -18.04 -0.93 2.03
C LYS A 276 -16.60 -1.02 1.53
N ASP A 277 -16.07 0.08 0.99
CA ASP A 277 -14.70 0.16 0.48
C ASP A 277 -13.66 -0.14 1.58
N PHE A 278 -13.89 0.34 2.80
CA PHE A 278 -13.08 0.01 3.96
C PHE A 278 -13.05 -1.50 4.25
N TYR A 279 -14.20 -2.16 4.33
CA TYR A 279 -14.26 -3.61 4.52
C TYR A 279 -13.64 -4.39 3.36
N LYS A 280 -13.82 -3.93 2.12
CA LYS A 280 -13.15 -4.50 0.94
C LYS A 280 -11.64 -4.44 1.10
N LYS A 281 -11.07 -3.29 1.48
CA LYS A 281 -9.64 -3.13 1.73
C LYS A 281 -9.10 -4.07 2.81
N LEU A 282 -9.83 -4.22 3.92
CA LEU A 282 -9.46 -5.19 4.95
C LEU A 282 -9.43 -6.62 4.38
N THR A 283 -10.48 -7.02 3.66
CA THR A 283 -10.55 -8.35 3.02
C THR A 283 -9.36 -8.58 2.09
N VAL A 284 -9.01 -7.61 1.23
CA VAL A 284 -7.84 -7.73 0.35
C VAL A 284 -6.58 -7.98 1.16
N ALA A 285 -6.36 -7.17 2.20
CA ALA A 285 -5.12 -7.19 2.96
C ALA A 285 -4.96 -8.47 3.81
N PHE A 286 -6.06 -9.08 4.28
CA PHE A 286 -6.03 -10.35 5.00
C PHE A 286 -6.00 -11.57 4.07
N ASP A 287 -6.72 -11.55 2.94
CA ASP A 287 -6.80 -12.70 2.03
C ASP A 287 -5.55 -12.85 1.14
N CYS A 288 -4.87 -11.75 0.78
CA CYS A 288 -3.69 -11.77 -0.09
C CYS A 288 -2.40 -12.36 0.54
N GLY A 289 -2.45 -12.89 1.77
CA GLY A 289 -1.32 -13.33 2.60
C GLY A 289 -0.46 -14.54 2.15
N ASN A 290 -0.57 -15.02 0.91
CA ASN A 290 0.48 -15.81 0.23
C ASN A 290 0.11 -16.10 -1.23
N ILE A 291 0.71 -15.36 -2.15
CA ILE A 291 0.66 -15.60 -3.60
C ILE A 291 1.16 -17.02 -3.99
N ARG A 292 2.00 -17.65 -3.15
CA ARG A 292 2.76 -18.86 -3.52
C ARG A 292 2.09 -20.20 -3.21
N ASN A 293 0.98 -20.22 -2.46
CA ASN A 293 0.30 -21.48 -2.10
C ASN A 293 -1.21 -21.26 -1.97
N ARG A 294 -1.91 -21.23 -3.11
CA ARG A 294 -3.34 -20.93 -3.27
C ARG A 294 -4.29 -22.09 -2.94
N THR A 295 -3.86 -23.13 -2.23
CA THR A 295 -4.71 -24.31 -2.10
C THR A 295 -5.91 -24.11 -1.16
N HIS A 296 -5.92 -23.08 -0.30
CA HIS A 296 -7.06 -22.71 0.55
C HIS A 296 -7.09 -21.20 0.90
N PRO A 297 -8.28 -20.56 0.98
CA PRO A 297 -8.42 -19.18 1.49
C PRO A 297 -7.87 -19.06 2.91
N LYS A 298 -7.05 -18.03 3.14
CA LYS A 298 -6.43 -17.73 4.45
C LYS A 298 -7.27 -16.77 5.31
N THR A 299 -8.46 -16.40 4.88
CA THR A 299 -9.39 -15.59 5.68
C THR A 299 -10.80 -16.14 5.55
N SER A 300 -11.48 -16.35 6.67
CA SER A 300 -12.92 -16.62 6.71
C SER A 300 -13.62 -15.35 7.17
N VAL A 301 -14.62 -14.88 6.43
CA VAL A 301 -15.36 -13.66 6.75
C VAL A 301 -16.83 -13.97 6.92
N SER A 302 -17.43 -13.53 8.03
CA SER A 302 -18.87 -13.34 8.14
C SER A 302 -19.20 -11.86 8.11
N MET A 303 -20.36 -11.50 7.57
CA MET A 303 -20.78 -10.10 7.50
C MET A 303 -22.27 -9.91 7.76
N ILE A 304 -22.56 -9.01 8.70
CA ILE A 304 -23.89 -8.47 8.94
C ILE A 304 -23.89 -6.95 8.73
N SER A 305 -25.05 -6.41 8.35
CA SER A 305 -25.33 -4.99 8.49
C SER A 305 -26.52 -4.78 9.42
N TYR A 306 -26.61 -3.63 10.08
CA TYR A 306 -27.69 -3.37 11.02
C TYR A 306 -28.21 -1.93 10.99
N ASN A 307 -29.44 -1.79 11.47
CA ASN A 307 -30.08 -0.55 11.90
C ASN A 307 -30.92 -0.86 13.14
N ARG A 308 -32.26 -0.79 13.07
CA ARG A 308 -33.18 -1.42 14.03
C ARG A 308 -33.33 -2.92 13.83
N ASN A 309 -32.97 -3.42 12.65
CA ASN A 309 -32.97 -4.81 12.26
C ASN A 309 -31.53 -5.25 11.92
N VAL A 310 -31.28 -6.55 11.93
CA VAL A 310 -30.02 -7.15 11.48
C VAL A 310 -30.24 -7.88 10.17
N TYR A 311 -29.30 -7.73 9.24
CA TYR A 311 -29.32 -8.34 7.92
C TYR A 311 -28.03 -9.13 7.71
N HIS A 312 -28.16 -10.42 7.39
CA HIS A 312 -27.04 -11.30 7.07
C HIS A 312 -26.70 -11.19 5.59
N HIS A 313 -25.40 -11.03 5.28
CA HIS A 313 -24.91 -10.92 3.90
C HIS A 313 -23.96 -12.04 3.52
N LEU A 314 -23.23 -12.57 4.50
CA LEU A 314 -22.18 -13.56 4.28
C LEU A 314 -21.98 -14.39 5.55
N ASP A 315 -22.03 -15.71 5.41
CA ASP A 315 -21.53 -16.65 6.40
C ASP A 315 -20.10 -17.08 6.06
N ALA A 316 -19.34 -17.51 7.07
CA ALA A 316 -17.92 -17.84 6.94
C ALA A 316 -17.60 -18.95 5.92
N THR A 317 -18.60 -19.76 5.56
CA THR A 317 -18.50 -20.88 4.60
C THR A 317 -18.99 -20.53 3.20
N ASP A 318 -19.59 -19.38 3.00
CA ASP A 318 -20.28 -19.05 1.74
C ASP A 318 -19.32 -18.78 0.58
N CYS A 319 -18.11 -18.31 0.88
CA CYS A 319 -17.15 -17.86 -0.12
C CYS A 319 -15.87 -18.70 -0.13
N PRO A 320 -15.45 -19.19 -1.31
CA PRO A 320 -14.22 -19.96 -1.46
C PRO A 320 -12.95 -19.09 -1.56
N ASP A 321 -13.10 -17.78 -1.80
CA ASP A 321 -12.00 -16.83 -2.00
C ASP A 321 -12.43 -15.39 -1.67
N GLY A 322 -11.45 -14.48 -1.60
CA GLY A 322 -11.68 -13.06 -1.37
C GLY A 322 -12.57 -12.38 -2.42
N ASP A 323 -12.49 -12.78 -3.70
CA ASP A 323 -13.30 -12.17 -4.77
C ASP A 323 -14.80 -12.36 -4.51
N CYS A 324 -15.21 -13.57 -4.13
CA CYS A 324 -16.59 -13.83 -3.70
C CYS A 324 -17.00 -12.94 -2.51
N ILE A 325 -16.10 -12.74 -1.54
CA ILE A 325 -16.38 -11.89 -0.37
C ILE A 325 -16.59 -10.44 -0.80
N LEU A 326 -15.81 -9.94 -1.76
CA LEU A 326 -15.97 -8.58 -2.27
C LEU A 326 -17.27 -8.41 -3.04
N ASP A 327 -17.65 -9.37 -3.88
CA ASP A 327 -18.92 -9.36 -4.59
C ASP A 327 -20.10 -9.30 -3.61
N LYS A 328 -19.99 -10.05 -2.50
CA LYS A 328 -20.98 -10.02 -1.41
C LYS A 328 -21.04 -8.67 -0.70
N ILE A 329 -19.88 -8.05 -0.43
CA ILE A 329 -19.83 -6.68 0.13
C ILE A 329 -20.45 -5.69 -0.86
N ASP A 330 -20.11 -5.75 -2.15
CA ASP A 330 -20.63 -4.85 -3.18
C ASP A 330 -22.14 -4.99 -3.39
N ALA A 331 -22.70 -6.19 -3.21
CA ALA A 331 -24.13 -6.45 -3.28
C ALA A 331 -24.93 -5.86 -2.10
N ILE A 332 -24.29 -5.42 -1.01
CA ILE A 332 -24.99 -4.81 0.13
C ILE A 332 -25.69 -3.53 -0.35
N PRO A 333 -27.02 -3.39 -0.13
CA PRO A 333 -27.76 -2.23 -0.61
C PRO A 333 -27.23 -0.93 0.00
N SER A 334 -26.96 0.06 -0.85
CA SER A 334 -26.59 1.41 -0.43
C SER A 334 -27.82 2.22 0.00
N THR A 335 -28.66 1.64 0.86
CA THR A 335 -29.81 2.31 1.48
C THR A 335 -29.56 2.46 2.97
N HIS A 336 -30.02 3.59 3.51
CA HIS A 336 -30.05 3.84 4.94
C HIS A 336 -31.50 3.97 5.43
N GLU A 337 -31.85 3.22 6.46
CA GLU A 337 -33.19 3.27 7.06
C GLU A 337 -33.06 3.09 8.56
N TYR A 338 -34.00 3.69 9.31
CA TYR A 338 -34.14 3.53 10.75
C TYR A 338 -32.93 3.96 11.59
N PHE A 339 -33.11 3.87 12.91
CA PHE A 339 -32.12 4.26 13.90
C PHE A 339 -31.14 3.13 14.21
N THR A 340 -29.98 3.47 14.75
CA THR A 340 -28.90 2.55 15.16
C THR A 340 -29.30 1.75 16.40
N VAL A 341 -29.29 0.41 16.35
CA VAL A 341 -29.52 -0.46 17.52
C VAL A 341 -28.37 -1.45 17.68
N THR A 342 -27.25 -0.94 18.20
CA THR A 342 -25.95 -1.67 18.25
C THR A 342 -26.00 -2.94 19.08
N ASN A 343 -26.72 -2.93 20.20
CA ASN A 343 -26.86 -4.11 21.05
C ASN A 343 -27.50 -5.31 20.32
N LEU A 344 -28.44 -5.05 19.39
CA LEU A 344 -29.06 -6.12 18.60
C LEU A 344 -28.04 -6.76 17.64
N ALA A 345 -27.19 -5.94 17.02
CA ALA A 345 -26.12 -6.45 16.15
C ALA A 345 -25.10 -7.28 16.95
N LEU A 346 -24.71 -6.84 18.15
CA LEU A 346 -23.79 -7.58 19.00
C LEU A 346 -24.37 -8.91 19.51
N GLU A 347 -25.68 -8.98 19.76
CA GLU A 347 -26.34 -10.25 20.09
C GLU A 347 -26.29 -11.22 18.91
N GLU A 348 -26.49 -10.73 17.69
CA GLU A 348 -26.34 -11.57 16.50
C GLU A 348 -24.89 -12.02 16.29
N VAL A 349 -23.91 -11.17 16.58
CA VAL A 349 -22.49 -11.56 16.59
C VAL A 349 -22.24 -12.73 17.55
N LYS A 350 -22.88 -12.78 18.73
CA LYS A 350 -22.76 -13.95 19.63
C LYS A 350 -23.27 -15.23 18.98
N THR A 351 -24.36 -15.16 18.22
CA THR A 351 -24.90 -16.28 17.44
C THR A 351 -23.90 -16.72 16.36
N ILE A 352 -23.37 -15.79 15.59
CA ILE A 352 -22.37 -16.06 14.54
C ILE A 352 -21.11 -16.68 15.12
N VAL A 353 -20.58 -16.16 16.24
CA VAL A 353 -19.40 -16.73 16.91
C VAL A 353 -19.63 -18.19 17.32
N ASN A 354 -20.84 -18.57 17.71
CA ASN A 354 -21.15 -19.97 18.02
C ASN A 354 -21.09 -20.87 16.78
N GLN A 355 -21.27 -20.29 15.59
CA GLN A 355 -21.19 -20.99 14.31
C GLN A 355 -19.75 -21.05 13.79
N PHE A 356 -18.84 -20.15 14.21
CA PHE A 356 -17.40 -20.21 13.96
C PHE A 356 -16.73 -21.39 14.70
N THR A 357 -17.03 -22.59 14.21
CA THR A 357 -16.40 -23.86 14.58
C THR A 357 -15.61 -24.38 13.37
N ARG A 358 -14.76 -25.40 13.55
CA ARG A 358 -14.09 -26.06 12.41
C ARG A 358 -15.06 -26.52 11.31
N HIS A 359 -16.28 -26.88 11.69
CA HIS A 359 -17.33 -27.31 10.75
C HIS A 359 -18.13 -26.12 10.17
N GLY A 360 -18.18 -24.98 10.86
CA GLY A 360 -18.82 -23.75 10.39
C GLY A 360 -17.84 -22.71 9.85
N GLY A 361 -16.74 -23.17 9.25
CA GLY A 361 -15.81 -22.30 8.51
C GLY A 361 -14.69 -21.66 9.32
N SER A 362 -14.63 -21.86 10.64
CA SER A 362 -13.46 -21.43 11.43
C SER A 362 -12.27 -22.35 11.17
N ARG A 363 -11.07 -21.80 11.09
CA ARG A 363 -9.85 -22.61 10.91
C ARG A 363 -9.21 -23.04 12.23
N GLY A 364 -9.98 -22.98 13.31
CA GLY A 364 -9.51 -23.22 14.68
C GLY A 364 -8.83 -21.99 15.30
N ILE A 365 -9.15 -20.80 14.77
CA ILE A 365 -8.64 -19.50 15.20
C ILE A 365 -9.84 -18.70 15.70
N ARG A 366 -9.66 -17.91 16.76
CA ARG A 366 -10.77 -17.08 17.28
C ARG A 366 -11.07 -15.94 16.31
N PRO A 367 -12.34 -15.70 15.94
CA PRO A 367 -12.67 -14.58 15.07
C PRO A 367 -12.46 -13.24 15.78
N VAL A 368 -12.19 -12.21 14.99
CA VAL A 368 -12.15 -10.82 15.43
C VAL A 368 -13.35 -10.09 14.85
N VAL A 369 -14.05 -9.33 15.70
CA VAL A 369 -15.18 -8.50 15.27
C VAL A 369 -14.68 -7.14 14.86
N ILE A 370 -15.09 -6.64 13.69
CA ILE A 370 -14.82 -5.28 13.24
C ILE A 370 -16.16 -4.57 13.04
N LEU A 371 -16.46 -3.63 13.93
CA LEU A 371 -17.69 -2.84 13.97
C LEU A 371 -17.40 -1.43 13.45
N ALA A 372 -18.06 -1.04 12.36
CA ALA A 372 -18.03 0.34 11.85
C ALA A 372 -19.38 1.02 12.11
N THR A 373 -19.38 2.13 12.85
CA THR A 373 -20.60 2.86 13.27
C THR A 373 -20.31 4.35 13.49
N ASP A 374 -21.30 5.22 13.29
CA ASP A 374 -21.23 6.63 13.74
C ASP A 374 -21.78 6.85 15.16
N GLY A 375 -22.23 5.76 15.80
CA GLY A 375 -22.47 5.64 17.22
C GLY A 375 -23.88 5.95 17.70
N ASN A 376 -24.04 5.86 19.03
CA ASN A 376 -25.24 6.13 19.82
C ASN A 376 -26.45 5.20 19.55
N THR A 377 -26.52 4.09 20.28
CA THR A 377 -27.65 3.16 20.20
C THR A 377 -29.00 3.78 20.64
N TRP A 378 -30.06 3.41 19.93
CA TRP A 378 -31.45 3.72 20.25
C TRP A 378 -32.17 2.50 20.79
N LYS A 379 -33.27 2.72 21.50
CA LYS A 379 -34.23 1.64 21.76
C LYS A 379 -34.85 1.18 20.45
N VAL A 380 -35.24 -0.10 20.38
CA VAL A 380 -35.87 -0.71 19.20
C VAL A 380 -37.16 0.01 18.77
N ASP A 381 -37.90 0.58 19.74
CA ASP A 381 -39.10 1.39 19.51
C ASP A 381 -38.82 2.83 19.05
N ALA A 382 -37.54 3.22 18.93
CA ALA A 382 -37.06 4.54 18.55
C ALA A 382 -37.56 5.70 19.44
N THR A 383 -38.01 5.43 20.66
CA THR A 383 -38.56 6.46 21.56
C THR A 383 -37.48 7.29 22.25
N SER A 384 -36.31 6.70 22.48
CA SER A 384 -35.20 7.31 23.24
C SER A 384 -33.90 6.54 22.99
N ARG A 385 -32.77 7.15 23.37
CA ARG A 385 -31.47 6.45 23.40
C ARG A 385 -31.55 5.25 24.35
N ALA A 386 -30.97 4.13 23.94
CA ALA A 386 -30.80 3.00 24.84
C ALA A 386 -29.61 3.26 25.79
N PRO A 387 -29.65 2.75 27.02
CA PRO A 387 -28.52 2.91 27.94
C PRO A 387 -27.28 2.18 27.38
N PRO A 388 -26.09 2.81 27.40
CA PRO A 388 -24.85 2.20 26.88
C PRO A 388 -24.55 0.81 27.44
N SER A 389 -24.98 0.53 28.68
CA SER A 389 -24.78 -0.75 29.35
C SER A 389 -25.35 -1.96 28.61
N LEU A 390 -26.34 -1.78 27.72
CA LEU A 390 -26.86 -2.89 26.92
C LEU A 390 -25.82 -3.38 25.91
N SER A 391 -25.26 -2.49 25.10
CA SER A 391 -24.23 -2.86 24.13
C SER A 391 -22.93 -3.31 24.83
N ILE A 392 -22.57 -2.64 25.92
CA ILE A 392 -21.37 -2.97 26.72
C ILE A 392 -21.50 -4.37 27.33
N GLY A 393 -22.65 -4.72 27.90
CA GLY A 393 -22.85 -6.03 28.52
C GLY A 393 -22.70 -7.19 27.53
N VAL A 394 -23.19 -7.01 26.30
CA VAL A 394 -23.02 -8.01 25.24
C VAL A 394 -21.54 -8.12 24.82
N ALA A 395 -20.84 -6.99 24.73
CA ALA A 395 -19.40 -6.98 24.44
C ALA A 395 -18.56 -7.60 25.57
N ASP A 396 -18.95 -7.43 26.85
CA ASP A 396 -18.33 -8.11 28.00
C ASP A 396 -18.41 -9.63 27.85
N GLU A 397 -19.55 -10.16 27.41
CA GLU A 397 -19.72 -11.60 27.18
C GLU A 397 -18.85 -12.12 26.02
N LEU A 398 -18.72 -11.36 24.93
CA LEU A 398 -17.81 -11.69 23.83
C LEU A 398 -16.35 -11.69 24.30
N ARG A 399 -15.94 -10.66 25.04
CA ARG A 399 -14.59 -10.55 25.62
C ARG A 399 -14.28 -11.67 26.60
N ALA A 400 -15.25 -12.07 27.44
CA ALA A 400 -15.10 -13.19 28.37
C ALA A 400 -14.84 -14.54 27.64
N ARG A 401 -15.22 -14.63 26.37
CA ARG A 401 -14.95 -15.78 25.49
C ARG A 401 -13.65 -15.64 24.68
N GLY A 402 -12.88 -14.56 24.92
CA GLY A 402 -11.65 -14.25 24.19
C GLY A 402 -11.88 -13.76 22.77
N ILE A 403 -13.09 -13.23 22.48
CA ILE A 403 -13.42 -12.59 21.21
C ILE A 403 -13.18 -11.09 21.37
N ASP A 404 -12.25 -10.56 20.58
CA ASP A 404 -11.92 -9.15 20.56
C ASP A 404 -12.81 -8.41 19.55
N THR A 405 -13.28 -7.23 19.97
CA THR A 405 -14.06 -6.31 19.14
C THR A 405 -13.27 -5.04 18.85
N VAL A 406 -13.06 -4.78 17.56
CA VAL A 406 -12.57 -3.52 17.01
C VAL A 406 -13.75 -2.62 16.74
N VAL A 407 -13.76 -1.43 17.34
CA VAL A 407 -14.76 -0.40 17.05
C VAL A 407 -14.10 0.70 16.23
N VAL A 408 -14.54 0.84 14.98
CA VAL A 408 -14.16 1.92 14.08
C VAL A 408 -15.29 2.95 14.10
N SER A 409 -15.18 3.93 14.99
CA SER A 409 -16.18 5.00 15.07
C SER A 409 -15.77 6.21 14.23
N VAL A 410 -16.70 6.67 13.40
CA VAL A 410 -16.56 7.89 12.62
C VAL A 410 -17.56 8.91 13.15
N PRO A 411 -17.12 10.07 13.66
CA PRO A 411 -18.03 11.10 14.13
C PRO A 411 -18.94 11.59 12.99
N ASN A 412 -20.22 11.79 13.29
CA ASN A 412 -21.14 12.48 12.41
C ASN A 412 -21.30 13.94 12.88
N HIS A 413 -21.49 14.88 11.96
CA HIS A 413 -21.66 16.30 12.26
C HIS A 413 -22.88 16.62 13.14
N ARG A 414 -23.84 15.71 13.29
CA ARG A 414 -25.11 15.96 14.00
C ARG A 414 -25.07 15.64 15.49
N ASP A 415 -24.32 14.62 15.89
CA ASP A 415 -24.27 14.13 17.27
C ASP A 415 -22.84 13.67 17.58
N LYS A 416 -22.33 14.05 18.76
CA LYS A 416 -21.09 13.44 19.24
C LYS A 416 -21.34 11.94 19.43
N PRO A 417 -20.43 11.07 18.98
CA PRO A 417 -20.57 9.64 19.20
C PRO A 417 -20.67 9.37 20.71
N GLY A 418 -21.45 8.37 21.09
CA GLY A 418 -21.60 7.92 22.47
C GLY A 418 -20.31 7.27 22.96
N LEU A 419 -19.28 8.08 23.23
CA LEU A 419 -17.91 7.62 23.49
C LEU A 419 -17.88 6.52 24.56
N LYS A 420 -18.63 6.69 25.65
CA LYS A 420 -18.73 5.68 26.71
C LYS A 420 -19.29 4.32 26.23
N GLU A 421 -20.25 4.32 25.31
CA GLU A 421 -20.80 3.09 24.73
C GLU A 421 -19.73 2.40 23.87
N LEU A 422 -19.12 3.17 22.97
CA LEU A 422 -18.14 2.66 22.01
C LEU A 422 -16.86 2.18 22.71
N GLU A 423 -16.38 2.92 23.71
CA GLU A 423 -15.28 2.55 24.59
C GLU A 423 -15.55 1.23 25.32
N GLY A 424 -16.75 1.03 25.85
CA GLY A 424 -17.08 -0.20 26.56
C GLY A 424 -17.32 -1.40 25.64
N ILE A 425 -17.65 -1.17 24.36
CA ILE A 425 -17.73 -2.23 23.34
C ILE A 425 -16.33 -2.65 22.88
N ALA A 426 -15.45 -1.68 22.63
CA ALA A 426 -14.12 -1.94 22.12
C ALA A 426 -13.27 -2.78 23.10
N SER A 427 -12.50 -3.70 22.56
CA SER A 427 -11.45 -4.37 23.34
C SER A 427 -10.27 -3.41 23.52
N HIS A 428 -9.70 -3.38 24.74
CA HIS A 428 -8.76 -2.37 25.29
C HIS A 428 -7.64 -1.85 24.36
N PHE A 429 -7.28 -2.58 23.31
CA PHE A 429 -6.15 -2.30 22.43
C PHE A 429 -6.41 -1.22 21.36
N LEU A 430 -7.66 -0.78 21.13
CA LEU A 430 -8.02 -0.04 19.89
C LEU A 430 -8.57 1.38 20.12
N PHE A 431 -8.82 1.78 21.36
CA PHE A 431 -9.23 3.14 21.68
C PHE A 431 -8.06 4.13 21.67
N ASP A 432 -6.89 3.71 22.15
CA ASP A 432 -5.66 4.52 22.05
C ASP A 432 -5.38 4.89 20.59
N LEU A 433 -5.63 3.94 19.66
CA LEU A 433 -5.56 4.16 18.22
C LEU A 433 -6.56 5.17 17.69
N GLN A 434 -7.78 5.28 18.19
CA GLN A 434 -8.69 6.34 17.72
C GLN A 434 -8.17 7.73 18.06
N SER A 435 -7.53 7.89 19.23
CA SER A 435 -6.91 9.16 19.62
C SER A 435 -5.65 9.47 18.78
N GLU A 436 -4.91 8.45 18.35
CA GLU A 436 -3.71 8.59 17.52
C GLU A 436 -4.03 8.75 16.01
N LEU A 437 -5.11 8.12 15.53
CA LEU A 437 -5.53 8.14 14.13
C LEU A 437 -6.39 9.37 13.78
N ASN A 438 -7.00 10.01 14.77
CA ASN A 438 -7.81 11.23 14.63
C ASN A 438 -8.87 11.13 13.51
N LEU A 439 -9.71 10.09 13.55
CA LEU A 439 -10.80 9.91 12.60
C LEU A 439 -11.86 11.01 12.79
N THR A 440 -12.03 11.85 11.77
CA THR A 440 -12.99 12.97 11.77
C THR A 440 -14.04 12.86 10.67
N SER A 441 -13.78 12.04 9.64
CA SER A 441 -14.67 11.81 8.51
C SER A 441 -14.63 10.35 8.05
N PHE A 442 -15.67 9.93 7.31
CA PHE A 442 -15.69 8.62 6.64
C PHE A 442 -14.60 8.48 5.57
N ASP A 443 -14.03 9.60 5.11
CA ASP A 443 -12.85 9.60 4.22
C ASP A 443 -11.60 9.04 4.90
N ASP A 444 -11.53 9.10 6.23
CA ASP A 444 -10.37 8.66 7.00
C ASP A 444 -10.33 7.13 7.18
N LEU A 445 -11.44 6.42 6.91
CA LEU A 445 -11.53 4.96 7.02
C LEU A 445 -10.51 4.26 6.12
N ASN A 446 -10.39 4.73 4.88
CA ASN A 446 -9.53 4.14 3.88
C ASN A 446 -8.03 4.23 4.23
N PRO A 447 -7.52 5.39 4.69
CA PRO A 447 -6.16 5.53 5.21
C PRO A 447 -5.81 4.66 6.42
N ILE A 448 -6.77 4.32 7.29
CA ILE A 448 -6.48 3.55 8.51
C ILE A 448 -6.51 2.04 8.32
N ALA A 449 -7.13 1.54 7.25
CA ALA A 449 -7.25 0.10 6.99
C ALA A 449 -5.89 -0.63 7.08
N PRO A 450 -4.80 -0.13 6.48
CA PRO A 450 -3.47 -0.75 6.61
C PRO A 450 -2.95 -0.85 8.03
N ILE A 451 -3.16 0.19 8.83
CA ILE A 451 -2.69 0.26 10.22
C ILE A 451 -3.44 -0.80 11.02
N LEU A 452 -4.76 -0.89 10.83
CA LEU A 452 -5.59 -1.89 11.47
C LEU A 452 -5.18 -3.31 11.07
N VAL A 453 -4.92 -3.57 9.77
CA VAL A 453 -4.47 -4.89 9.31
C VAL A 453 -3.15 -5.27 9.96
N LYS A 454 -2.17 -4.35 10.01
CA LYS A 454 -0.87 -4.59 10.67
C LYS A 454 -1.04 -5.02 12.12
N LEU A 455 -1.78 -4.23 12.88
CA LEU A 455 -2.01 -4.45 14.30
C LEU A 455 -2.70 -5.78 14.59
N LEU A 456 -3.78 -6.06 13.86
CA LEU A 456 -4.50 -7.31 14.02
C LEU A 456 -3.62 -8.50 13.60
N CYS A 457 -2.89 -8.37 12.50
CA CYS A 457 -2.00 -9.42 12.03
C CYS A 457 -0.90 -9.74 13.03
N GLU A 458 -0.28 -8.73 13.66
CA GLU A 458 0.75 -8.91 14.68
C GLU A 458 0.20 -9.55 15.96
N LYS A 459 -1.00 -9.11 16.41
CA LYS A 459 -1.63 -9.59 17.64
C LYS A 459 -2.07 -11.05 17.54
N TYR A 460 -2.65 -11.46 16.41
CA TYR A 460 -3.20 -12.80 16.23
C TYR A 460 -2.26 -13.74 15.46
N LYS A 461 -0.95 -13.45 15.43
CA LYS A 461 0.06 -14.42 14.96
C LYS A 461 -0.13 -15.74 15.71
N PRO A 462 -0.28 -16.88 15.01
CA PRO A 462 -0.23 -18.17 15.64
C PRO A 462 1.07 -18.28 16.44
N PRO A 463 1.06 -18.85 17.66
CA PRO A 463 2.30 -19.12 18.37
C PRO A 463 3.22 -19.97 17.48
N LEU A 464 4.50 -19.61 17.41
CA LEU A 464 5.50 -20.39 16.68
C LEU A 464 5.42 -21.83 17.18
N LEU A 465 5.13 -22.76 16.26
CA LEU A 465 5.28 -24.18 16.54
C LEU A 465 6.78 -24.42 16.74
N VAL A 466 7.20 -24.43 18.01
CA VAL A 466 8.52 -24.91 18.39
C VAL A 466 8.49 -26.42 18.15
N ASN A 467 9.09 -26.86 17.05
CA ASN A 467 9.39 -28.27 16.80
C ASN A 467 10.52 -28.74 17.69
#